data_AF-A0AAW2KJM2-F1
#
_entry.id   AF-A0AAW2KJM2-F1
#
_cell.length_a   1.000
_cell.length_b   1.000
_cell.length_c   1.000
_cell.angle_alpha   90.00
_cell.angle_beta   90.00
_cell.angle_gamma   90.00
#
_symmetry.space_group_name_H-M   'P 1'
#
loop_
_entity.id
_entity.type
_entity.pdbx_description
1 polymer ?
#
loop_
_entity_poly.entity_id
_entity_poly.type
_entity_poly.pdbx_seq_one_letter_code
_entity_poly.pdbx_strand_id
1 'polypeptide(L)'
;MAAQSMASLPYSCTVLTTNSRPSSKPFSAKSSQLLTDSRRSHRFQVSCNGGINQNPSAEGTVDRRNLLLGLGGLYGAANLVSDSQAYAAPIEPPQFKNCGVARDVGSNDILDVNCCPPVTDKIIDYKLPLVTNLRIRPAAHRVSKEYIAKFEEAIRRMKALDKDDPTDPRGFMQQANIHCAYCNGAHDQVGFKDLDLQVHNSWLFFPFHRWYLYFYERILGKLIDDPTFSLPFWNWDNPKGMQMPKIFDQTGSPLYNVNRDQTIDLLPSSILAYPVLAKNYRWW
;
A
#
# COMPACT_ATOMS: atom_id res chain seq x y z
N MET A 1 -4.45 -39.08 13.73
CA MET A 1 -4.50 -38.80 15.18
C MET A 1 -4.17 -37.34 15.40
N ALA A 2 -4.98 -36.67 16.21
CA ALA A 2 -4.86 -35.30 16.72
C ALA A 2 -4.85 -34.15 15.68
N ALA A 3 -6.06 -33.70 15.32
CA ALA A 3 -6.30 -32.33 14.84
C ALA A 3 -6.34 -31.39 16.06
N GLN A 4 -5.52 -30.34 16.07
CA GLN A 4 -5.63 -29.27 17.07
C GLN A 4 -6.51 -28.15 16.52
N SER A 5 -7.55 -27.85 17.30
CA SER A 5 -8.58 -26.85 17.06
C SER A 5 -8.01 -25.43 17.27
N MET A 6 -8.14 -24.57 16.27
CA MET A 6 -7.96 -23.13 16.41
C MET A 6 -9.18 -22.57 17.17
N ALA A 7 -8.98 -22.19 18.43
CA ALA A 7 -10.00 -21.50 19.21
C ALA A 7 -10.12 -20.04 18.71
N SER A 8 -11.13 -19.76 17.90
CA SER A 8 -11.57 -18.40 17.61
C SER A 8 -12.47 -17.91 18.76
N LEU A 9 -12.04 -16.85 19.46
CA LEU A 9 -12.91 -16.12 20.39
C LEU A 9 -13.96 -15.36 19.56
N PRO A 10 -15.28 -15.61 19.76
CA PRO A 10 -16.30 -14.85 19.05
C PRO A 10 -16.47 -13.48 19.71
N TYR A 11 -15.89 -12.44 19.14
CA TYR A 11 -16.31 -11.07 19.44
C TYR A 11 -17.66 -10.81 18.77
N SER A 12 -18.74 -10.94 19.52
CA SER A 12 -20.07 -10.50 19.07
C SER A 12 -20.25 -9.02 19.37
N CYS A 13 -20.36 -8.20 18.31
CA CYS A 13 -20.84 -6.82 18.41
C CYS A 13 -22.28 -6.77 17.89
N THR A 14 -23.24 -6.46 18.77
CA THR A 14 -24.65 -6.34 18.39
C THR A 14 -24.96 -4.86 18.12
N VAL A 15 -25.41 -4.55 16.90
CA VAL A 15 -25.88 -3.21 16.52
C VAL A 15 -27.41 -3.22 16.54
N LEU A 16 -28.02 -2.44 17.44
CA LEU A 16 -29.47 -2.24 17.47
C LEU A 16 -29.83 -0.99 16.67
N THR A 17 -30.46 -1.17 15.50
CA THR A 17 -31.08 -0.10 14.72
C THR A 17 -32.60 -0.16 14.85
N THR A 18 -33.24 0.88 15.37
CA THR A 18 -34.71 1.02 15.36
C THR A 18 -35.16 1.57 13.99
N ASN A 19 -35.79 0.75 13.17
CA ASN A 19 -36.37 1.15 11.88
C ASN A 19 -37.82 1.62 12.05
N SER A 20 -38.10 2.89 11.76
CA SER A 20 -39.47 3.38 11.53
C SER A 20 -39.70 3.59 10.02
N ARG A 21 -40.66 2.85 9.44
CA ARG A 21 -41.09 2.97 8.04
C ARG A 21 -42.22 4.00 7.91
N PRO A 22 -42.27 4.76 6.80
CA PRO A 22 -43.56 4.86 6.11
C PRO A 22 -43.49 4.68 4.58
N SER A 23 -44.71 4.59 4.06
CA SER A 23 -45.22 4.07 2.78
C SER A 23 -44.84 4.82 1.48
N SER A 24 -45.34 4.29 0.38
CA SER A 24 -44.89 4.32 -1.02
C SER A 24 -45.47 5.39 -1.98
N LYS A 25 -44.61 5.85 -2.92
CA LYS A 25 -44.84 6.27 -4.36
C LYS A 25 -45.49 7.67 -4.65
N PRO A 26 -45.46 8.20 -5.91
CA PRO A 26 -44.39 9.01 -6.51
C PRO A 26 -44.90 10.36 -7.13
N PHE A 27 -44.01 11.09 -7.84
CA PHE A 27 -44.21 12.17 -8.85
C PHE A 27 -43.63 13.58 -8.55
N SER A 28 -42.69 13.96 -9.43
CA SER A 28 -42.34 15.24 -10.09
C SER A 28 -42.40 16.63 -9.42
N ALA A 29 -41.44 17.46 -9.88
CA ALA A 29 -41.37 18.93 -9.97
C ALA A 29 -40.55 19.72 -8.91
N LYS A 30 -39.89 20.77 -9.43
CA LYS A 30 -38.79 21.58 -8.85
C LYS A 30 -39.21 22.62 -7.80
N SER A 31 -38.17 23.00 -7.03
CA SER A 31 -37.75 24.35 -6.57
C SER A 31 -37.94 24.71 -5.09
N SER A 32 -36.78 24.97 -4.47
CA SER A 32 -36.48 25.95 -3.42
C SER A 32 -37.53 26.23 -2.34
N GLN A 33 -37.28 25.79 -1.10
CA GLN A 33 -37.44 26.63 0.10
C GLN A 33 -36.47 26.17 1.21
N LEU A 34 -35.77 27.14 1.79
CA LEU A 34 -35.16 27.10 3.11
C LEU A 34 -36.23 26.77 4.17
N LEU A 35 -35.87 26.02 5.22
CA LEU A 35 -36.15 26.32 6.64
C LEU A 35 -35.61 25.21 7.57
N THR A 36 -34.86 25.68 8.57
CA THR A 36 -34.74 25.23 9.98
C THR A 36 -34.20 23.84 10.35
N ASP A 37 -33.03 23.90 10.99
CA ASP A 37 -32.55 23.13 12.15
C ASP A 37 -33.31 21.83 12.51
N SER A 38 -32.65 20.70 12.23
CA SER A 38 -32.94 19.43 12.89
C SER A 38 -31.61 18.84 13.36
N ARG A 39 -31.25 19.12 14.61
CA ARG A 39 -30.15 18.41 15.31
C ARG A 39 -30.54 16.95 15.52
N ARG A 40 -30.33 16.10 14.52
CA ARG A 40 -30.35 14.64 14.70
C ARG A 40 -29.06 14.19 15.37
N SER A 41 -29.05 14.21 16.70
CA SER A 41 -28.06 13.51 17.51
C SER A 41 -28.31 12.00 17.38
N HIS A 42 -27.67 11.35 16.41
CA HIS A 42 -27.56 9.89 16.40
C HIS A 42 -26.56 9.48 17.50
N ARG A 43 -27.05 9.12 18.69
CA ARG A 43 -26.23 8.50 19.73
C ARG A 43 -25.91 7.08 19.30
N PHE A 44 -24.70 6.88 18.78
CA PHE A 44 -24.15 5.56 18.49
C PHE A 44 -23.53 5.03 19.79
N GLN A 45 -24.13 3.98 20.36
CA GLN A 45 -23.66 3.38 21.59
C GLN A 45 -22.99 2.04 21.26
N VAL A 46 -21.67 1.98 21.42
CA VAL A 46 -20.88 0.75 21.26
C VAL A 46 -20.51 0.24 22.63
N SER A 47 -20.90 -1.00 22.94
CA SER A 47 -20.51 -1.69 24.17
C SER A 47 -19.65 -2.89 23.80
N CYS A 48 -18.37 -2.85 24.16
CA CYS A 48 -17.48 -3.99 24.07
C CYS A 48 -17.34 -4.60 25.47
N ASN A 49 -17.76 -5.85 25.66
CA ASN A 49 -17.52 -6.57 26.90
C ASN A 49 -16.20 -7.34 26.78
N GLY A 50 -15.14 -6.84 27.41
CA GLY A 50 -13.86 -7.54 27.51
C GLY A 50 -13.96 -8.66 28.54
N GLY A 51 -13.72 -9.90 28.14
CA GLY A 51 -13.59 -11.02 29.08
C GLY A 51 -12.54 -10.70 30.13
N ILE A 52 -12.93 -10.77 31.39
CA ILE A 52 -12.08 -10.54 32.56
C ILE A 52 -10.98 -11.61 32.56
N ASN A 53 -9.77 -11.25 32.11
CA ASN A 53 -8.51 -11.93 32.41
C ASN A 53 -7.32 -11.06 31.95
N GLN A 54 -7.25 -9.83 32.44
CA GLN A 54 -5.99 -9.09 32.46
C GLN A 54 -5.77 -8.62 33.88
N ASN A 55 -4.74 -9.15 34.54
CA ASN A 55 -4.16 -8.54 35.72
C ASN A 55 -3.79 -7.10 35.35
N PRO A 56 -4.20 -6.09 36.14
CA PRO A 56 -3.89 -4.71 35.81
C PRO A 56 -2.38 -4.52 35.92
N SER A 57 -1.72 -4.28 34.79
CA SER A 57 -0.35 -3.74 34.81
C SER A 57 -0.42 -2.36 35.42
N ALA A 58 0.40 -2.12 36.44
CA ALA A 58 0.42 -0.93 37.28
C ALA A 58 1.05 0.30 36.57
N GLU A 59 0.84 0.45 35.27
CA GLU A 59 1.26 1.63 34.52
C GLU A 59 0.04 2.21 33.80
N GLY A 60 -0.20 3.49 34.00
CA GLY A 60 -1.34 4.25 33.47
C GLY A 60 -1.30 4.44 31.95
N THR A 61 -1.03 3.39 31.19
CA THR A 61 -0.98 3.41 29.72
C THR A 61 -2.37 3.17 29.15
N VAL A 62 -2.94 4.21 28.54
CA VAL A 62 -4.22 4.13 27.82
C VAL A 62 -3.93 3.94 26.33
N ASP A 63 -4.37 2.83 25.75
CA ASP A 63 -4.34 2.62 24.29
C ASP A 63 -5.11 3.77 23.59
N ARG A 64 -4.52 4.38 22.55
CA ARG A 64 -5.11 5.47 21.78
C ARG A 64 -6.51 5.13 21.22
N ARG A 65 -6.80 3.85 20.97
CA ARG A 65 -8.12 3.39 20.54
C ARG A 65 -9.19 3.57 21.63
N ASN A 66 -8.78 3.49 22.90
CA ASN A 66 -9.65 3.70 24.06
C ASN A 66 -9.81 5.18 24.41
N LEU A 67 -8.85 6.03 24.01
CA LEU A 67 -8.90 7.48 24.21
C LEU A 67 -10.05 8.15 23.43
N LEU A 68 -10.37 7.66 22.22
CA LEU A 68 -11.50 8.16 21.43
C LEU A 68 -12.87 7.73 21.97
N LEU A 69 -12.95 6.65 22.75
CA LEU A 69 -14.17 6.18 23.38
C LEU A 69 -14.46 6.92 24.70
N GLY A 70 -13.44 7.52 25.33
CA GLY A 70 -13.56 8.30 26.57
C GLY A 70 -14.00 9.76 26.41
N LEU A 71 -14.09 10.27 25.17
CA LEU A 71 -14.42 11.68 24.90
C LEU A 71 -15.94 11.96 24.80
N GLY A 72 -16.80 10.95 24.99
CA GLY A 72 -18.24 11.03 24.70
C GLY A 72 -19.21 11.07 25.88
N GLY A 73 -18.78 10.90 27.13
CA GLY A 73 -19.72 10.94 28.26
C GLY A 73 -19.08 10.77 29.63
N LEU A 74 -19.54 11.59 30.59
CA LEU A 74 -19.35 11.66 32.05
C LEU A 74 -18.06 11.18 32.77
N TYR A 75 -17.11 10.53 32.11
CA TYR A 75 -15.83 10.07 32.65
C TYR A 75 -14.67 11.04 32.33
N GLY A 76 -14.97 12.25 31.84
CA GLY A 76 -13.98 13.28 31.54
C GLY A 76 -13.14 13.76 32.74
N ALA A 77 -13.50 13.35 33.97
CA ALA A 77 -12.75 13.67 35.18
C ALA A 77 -11.56 12.72 35.44
N ALA A 78 -11.47 11.55 34.79
CA ALA A 78 -10.35 10.62 34.98
C ALA A 78 -9.07 11.02 34.20
N ASN A 79 -9.19 11.92 33.23
CA ASN A 79 -8.05 12.42 32.44
C ASN A 79 -7.29 13.59 33.10
N LEU A 80 -7.66 13.99 34.33
CA LEU A 80 -6.98 15.08 35.05
C LEU A 80 -5.85 14.59 35.96
N VAL A 81 -5.65 13.29 36.11
CA VAL A 81 -4.60 12.71 36.97
C VAL A 81 -3.96 11.53 36.26
N SER A 82 -3.18 11.83 35.23
CA SER A 82 -1.96 11.12 34.82
C SER A 82 -1.63 11.60 33.42
N ASP A 83 -0.39 12.02 33.24
CA ASP A 83 0.22 12.32 31.95
C ASP A 83 0.40 11.00 31.17
N SER A 84 -0.71 10.30 30.90
CA SER A 84 -0.73 9.02 30.20
C SER A 84 -0.42 9.29 28.74
N GLN A 85 0.87 9.40 28.44
CA GLN A 85 1.38 9.43 27.08
C GLN A 85 0.81 8.21 26.36
N ALA A 86 -0.03 8.45 25.36
CA ALA A 86 -0.50 7.40 24.47
C ALA A 86 0.72 6.92 23.68
N TYR A 87 1.35 5.84 24.14
CA TYR A 87 2.46 5.22 23.45
C TYR A 87 1.97 4.59 22.15
N ALA A 88 2.58 4.98 21.03
CA ALA A 88 2.45 4.29 19.76
C ALA A 88 3.67 3.38 19.59
N ALA A 89 3.45 2.14 19.16
CA ALA A 89 4.49 1.26 18.65
C ALA A 89 4.35 1.21 17.11
N PRO A 90 4.85 2.21 16.36
CA PRO A 90 4.82 2.16 14.92
C PRO A 90 5.67 1.00 14.40
N ILE A 91 5.36 0.51 13.20
CA ILE A 91 6.22 -0.44 12.52
C ILE A 91 7.51 0.28 12.13
N GLU A 92 8.64 -0.19 12.66
CA GLU A 92 9.95 0.36 12.39
C GLU A 92 10.51 -0.11 11.05
N PRO A 93 11.43 0.67 10.42
CA PRO A 93 12.16 0.21 9.25
C PRO A 93 12.92 -1.11 9.53
N PRO A 94 13.00 -2.03 8.56
CA PRO A 94 13.66 -3.31 8.76
C PRO A 94 15.19 -3.13 8.88
N GLN A 95 15.83 -4.04 9.61
CA GLN A 95 17.27 -4.09 9.73
C GLN A 95 17.86 -4.88 8.55
N PHE A 96 18.49 -4.20 7.59
CA PHE A 96 19.00 -4.85 6.37
C PHE A 96 20.03 -5.95 6.61
N LYS A 97 20.80 -5.89 7.71
CA LYS A 97 21.72 -6.97 8.12
C LYS A 97 21.02 -8.28 8.46
N ASN A 98 19.75 -8.20 8.86
CA ASN A 98 18.93 -9.34 9.26
C ASN A 98 17.90 -9.69 8.18
N CYS A 99 18.20 -9.37 6.92
CA CYS A 99 17.36 -9.78 5.81
C CYS A 99 17.49 -11.30 5.59
N GLY A 100 16.34 -11.96 5.45
CA GLY A 100 16.22 -13.41 5.38
C GLY A 100 15.65 -13.92 4.05
N VAL A 101 15.14 -15.15 4.11
CA VAL A 101 14.61 -15.88 2.96
C VAL A 101 13.19 -15.40 2.63
N ALA A 102 12.96 -15.03 1.37
CA ALA A 102 11.62 -14.68 0.90
C ALA A 102 10.77 -15.93 0.58
N ARG A 103 9.47 -15.86 0.86
CA ARG A 103 8.50 -16.94 0.65
C ARG A 103 7.28 -16.47 -0.14
N ASP A 104 6.70 -17.38 -0.91
CA ASP A 104 5.43 -17.12 -1.57
C ASP A 104 4.30 -16.94 -0.53
N VAL A 105 3.47 -15.91 -0.69
CA VAL A 105 2.41 -15.59 0.29
C VAL A 105 1.27 -16.61 0.27
N GLY A 106 1.07 -17.32 -0.85
CA GLY A 106 0.01 -18.31 -1.01
C GLY A 106 0.46 -19.72 -0.63
N SER A 107 1.58 -20.19 -1.19
CA SER A 107 2.08 -21.56 -0.99
C SER A 107 3.06 -21.71 0.17
N ASN A 108 3.65 -20.61 0.65
CA ASN A 108 4.73 -20.58 1.64
C ASN A 108 6.04 -21.25 1.18
N ASP A 109 6.15 -21.55 -0.11
CA ASP A 109 7.38 -22.07 -0.72
C ASP A 109 8.47 -21.00 -0.71
N ILE A 110 9.72 -21.44 -0.61
CA ILE A 110 10.87 -20.55 -0.72
C ILE A 110 10.94 -20.02 -2.16
N LEU A 111 11.08 -18.70 -2.30
CA LEU A 111 11.30 -18.10 -3.60
C LEU A 111 12.73 -18.35 -4.06
N ASP A 112 12.91 -18.76 -5.32
CA ASP A 112 14.22 -18.89 -5.98
C ASP A 112 14.75 -17.51 -6.41
N VAL A 113 14.87 -16.60 -5.45
CA VAL A 113 15.46 -15.27 -5.62
C VAL A 113 15.93 -14.74 -4.26
N ASN A 114 17.14 -14.19 -4.23
CA ASN A 114 17.61 -13.43 -3.08
C ASN A 114 17.14 -11.98 -3.19
N CYS A 115 16.18 -11.61 -2.34
CA CYS A 115 15.57 -10.28 -2.35
C CYS A 115 16.28 -9.28 -1.44
N CYS A 116 17.34 -9.71 -0.73
CA CYS A 116 18.01 -8.85 0.24
C CYS A 116 18.78 -7.71 -0.44
N PRO A 117 18.60 -6.46 0.02
CA PRO A 117 19.32 -5.33 -0.52
C PRO A 117 20.82 -5.43 -0.19
N PRO A 118 21.69 -4.72 -0.92
CA PRO A 118 23.08 -4.53 -0.53
C PRO A 118 23.17 -3.99 0.91
N VAL A 119 24.04 -4.60 1.73
CA VAL A 119 24.19 -4.23 3.14
C VAL A 119 24.86 -2.86 3.26
N THR A 120 24.30 -2.00 4.10
CA THR A 120 24.88 -0.70 4.45
C THR A 120 24.81 -0.47 5.96
N ASP A 121 25.87 0.09 6.52
CA ASP A 121 25.92 0.54 7.91
C ASP A 121 25.39 1.97 8.10
N LYS A 122 25.16 2.68 6.98
CA LYS A 122 24.80 4.09 6.98
C LYS A 122 23.38 4.28 6.49
N ILE A 123 22.45 4.33 7.46
CA ILE A 123 21.08 4.77 7.25
C ILE A 123 20.96 6.19 7.79
N ILE A 124 20.37 7.08 7.01
CA ILE A 124 20.16 8.48 7.39
C ILE A 124 18.68 8.83 7.29
N ASP A 125 18.23 9.74 8.14
CA ASP A 125 16.87 10.28 8.04
C ASP A 125 16.69 11.02 6.73
N TYR A 126 15.66 10.63 5.98
CA TYR A 126 15.39 11.23 4.69
C TYR A 126 14.86 12.65 4.84
N LYS A 127 15.51 13.61 4.19
CA LYS A 127 15.06 15.00 4.10
C LYS A 127 14.50 15.26 2.70
N LEU A 128 13.23 15.68 2.64
CA LEU A 128 12.60 16.05 1.38
C LEU A 128 13.42 17.17 0.70
N PRO A 129 13.80 17.02 -0.57
CA PRO A 129 14.52 18.05 -1.30
C PRO A 129 13.60 19.24 -1.58
N LEU A 130 14.21 20.42 -1.76
CA LEU A 130 13.48 21.59 -2.24
C LEU A 130 12.89 21.29 -3.64
N VAL A 131 11.59 21.54 -3.79
CA VAL A 131 10.90 21.35 -5.07
C VAL A 131 11.03 22.62 -5.89
N THR A 132 11.93 22.59 -6.88
CA THR A 132 12.09 23.67 -7.87
C THR A 132 11.24 23.43 -9.11
N ASN A 133 11.12 22.16 -9.53
CA ASN A 133 10.32 21.74 -10.68
C ASN A 133 9.37 20.63 -10.25
N LEU A 134 8.06 20.88 -10.38
CA LEU A 134 7.05 19.86 -10.12
C LEU A 134 7.01 18.87 -11.28
N ARG A 135 7.17 17.59 -10.98
CA ARG A 135 7.06 16.49 -11.94
C ARG A 135 5.59 16.12 -12.13
N ILE A 136 5.16 15.98 -13.39
CA ILE A 136 3.78 15.63 -13.75
C ILE A 136 3.80 14.28 -14.45
N ARG A 137 3.31 13.24 -13.76
CA ARG A 137 3.22 11.88 -14.32
C ARG A 137 2.22 11.85 -15.47
N PRO A 138 2.62 11.53 -16.72
CA PRO A 138 1.69 11.47 -17.84
C PRO A 138 0.96 10.13 -17.90
N ALA A 139 -0.22 10.11 -18.52
CA ALA A 139 -0.93 8.87 -18.81
C ALA A 139 -0.19 8.08 -19.91
N ALA A 140 0.15 6.82 -19.64
CA ALA A 140 0.97 5.99 -20.53
C ALA A 140 0.43 5.84 -21.96
N HIS A 141 -0.89 5.87 -22.15
CA HIS A 141 -1.51 5.80 -23.48
C HIS A 141 -1.45 7.12 -24.29
N ARG A 142 -0.92 8.20 -23.72
CA ARG A 142 -0.89 9.55 -24.32
C ARG A 142 0.52 10.15 -24.44
N VAL A 143 1.55 9.38 -24.08
CA VAL A 143 2.93 9.87 -24.13
C VAL A 143 3.40 10.06 -25.57
N SER A 144 4.27 11.05 -25.81
CA SER A 144 4.86 11.29 -27.11
C SER A 144 5.98 10.30 -27.43
N LYS A 145 6.45 10.26 -28.68
CA LYS A 145 7.58 9.40 -29.08
C LYS A 145 8.87 9.78 -28.35
N GLU A 146 9.09 11.07 -28.14
CA GLU A 146 10.24 11.62 -27.42
C GLU A 146 10.22 11.19 -25.96
N TYR A 147 9.03 11.18 -25.34
CA TYR A 147 8.86 10.66 -23.98
C TYR A 147 9.16 9.16 -23.90
N ILE A 148 8.66 8.37 -24.87
CA ILE A 148 8.92 6.93 -24.92
C ILE A 148 10.42 6.68 -25.02
N ALA A 149 11.12 7.35 -25.94
CA ALA A 149 12.56 7.20 -26.11
C ALA A 149 13.35 7.49 -24.82
N LYS A 150 13.00 8.57 -24.09
CA LYS A 150 13.70 8.85 -22.81
C LYS A 150 13.36 7.85 -21.71
N PHE A 151 12.13 7.32 -21.67
CA PHE A 151 11.75 6.31 -20.69
C PHE A 151 12.45 4.97 -20.97
N GLU A 152 12.51 4.58 -22.24
CA GLU A 152 13.29 3.43 -22.70
C GLU A 152 14.76 3.59 -22.34
N GLU A 153 15.37 4.75 -22.59
CA GLU A 153 16.77 5.00 -22.24
C GLU A 153 17.01 4.91 -20.72
N ALA A 154 16.11 5.44 -19.90
CA ALA A 154 16.22 5.35 -18.45
C ALA A 154 16.17 3.90 -17.95
N ILE A 155 15.25 3.09 -18.48
CA ILE A 155 15.14 1.67 -18.13
C ILE A 155 16.31 0.87 -18.68
N ARG A 156 16.78 1.18 -19.89
CA ARG A 156 17.98 0.55 -20.48
C ARG A 156 19.20 0.78 -19.60
N ARG A 157 19.43 2.02 -19.12
CA ARG A 157 20.53 2.35 -18.20
C ARG A 157 20.36 1.68 -16.84
N MET A 158 19.15 1.62 -16.30
CA MET A 158 18.88 0.94 -15.04
C MET A 158 19.16 -0.57 -15.14
N LYS A 159 18.79 -1.22 -16.25
CA LYS A 159 19.11 -2.63 -16.54
C LYS A 159 20.60 -2.86 -16.81
N ALA A 160 21.32 -1.87 -17.34
CA ALA A 160 22.76 -1.97 -17.54
C ALA A 160 23.51 -2.08 -16.20
N LEU A 161 23.03 -1.39 -15.14
CA LEU A 161 23.61 -1.50 -13.80
C LEU A 161 23.61 -2.94 -13.28
N ASP A 162 22.59 -3.75 -13.59
CA ASP A 162 22.56 -5.16 -13.15
C ASP A 162 23.77 -5.96 -13.66
N LYS A 163 24.40 -5.53 -14.76
CA LYS A 163 25.60 -6.13 -15.33
C LYS A 163 26.87 -5.37 -14.91
N ASP A 164 26.82 -4.05 -14.99
CA ASP A 164 27.99 -3.18 -14.83
C ASP A 164 28.39 -3.03 -13.35
N ASP A 165 27.40 -2.96 -12.46
CA ASP A 165 27.57 -2.94 -11.00
C ASP A 165 26.37 -3.63 -10.32
N PRO A 166 26.38 -4.98 -10.21
CA PRO A 166 25.27 -5.74 -9.62
C PRO A 166 24.97 -5.38 -8.16
N THR A 167 25.90 -4.70 -7.47
CA THR A 167 25.73 -4.25 -6.09
C THR A 167 25.14 -2.85 -5.98
N ASP A 168 24.97 -2.14 -7.10
CA ASP A 168 24.33 -0.83 -7.12
C ASP A 168 22.84 -0.99 -6.76
N PRO A 169 22.38 -0.44 -5.62
CA PRO A 169 20.98 -0.58 -5.20
C PRO A 169 19.99 0.07 -6.18
N ARG A 170 20.47 0.86 -7.14
CA ARG A 170 19.68 1.50 -8.20
C ARG A 170 19.39 0.60 -9.39
N GLY A 171 20.05 -0.57 -9.49
CA GLY A 171 19.87 -1.52 -10.59
C GLY A 171 18.42 -2.00 -10.72
N PHE A 172 18.04 -2.45 -11.92
CA PHE A 172 16.67 -2.84 -12.22
C PHE A 172 16.23 -4.03 -11.36
N MET A 173 17.06 -5.06 -11.24
CA MET A 173 16.77 -6.20 -10.37
C MET A 173 16.83 -5.83 -8.90
N GLN A 174 17.74 -4.94 -8.50
CA GLN A 174 17.81 -4.48 -7.10
C GLN A 174 16.56 -3.69 -6.69
N GLN A 175 16.02 -2.86 -7.57
CA GLN A 175 14.74 -2.18 -7.34
C GLN A 175 13.59 -3.20 -7.23
N ALA A 176 13.52 -4.20 -8.12
CA ALA A 176 12.51 -5.27 -8.04
C ALA A 176 12.60 -6.08 -6.72
N ASN A 177 13.83 -6.34 -6.25
CA ASN A 177 14.09 -7.05 -4.99
C ASN A 177 13.56 -6.30 -3.76
N ILE A 178 13.53 -4.97 -3.77
CA ILE A 178 12.91 -4.19 -2.68
C ILE A 178 11.44 -4.58 -2.51
N HIS A 179 10.68 -4.67 -3.61
CA HIS A 179 9.29 -5.11 -3.52
C HIS A 179 9.19 -6.53 -2.98
N CYS A 180 10.00 -7.47 -3.48
CA CYS A 180 10.02 -8.82 -2.93
C CYS A 180 10.29 -8.84 -1.42
N ALA A 181 11.33 -8.14 -0.95
CA ALA A 181 11.75 -8.20 0.44
C ALA A 181 10.68 -7.72 1.44
N TYR A 182 9.99 -6.64 1.10
CA TYR A 182 8.93 -6.05 1.95
C TYR A 182 7.59 -6.78 1.87
N CYS A 183 7.40 -7.67 0.90
CA CYS A 183 6.11 -8.28 0.58
C CYS A 183 6.09 -9.80 0.77
N ASN A 184 7.26 -10.44 0.82
CA ASN A 184 7.42 -11.89 0.85
C ASN A 184 8.18 -12.37 2.10
N GLY A 185 8.16 -11.60 3.19
CA GLY A 185 8.68 -12.06 4.49
C GLY A 185 10.20 -12.11 4.61
N ALA A 186 10.95 -11.38 3.76
CA ALA A 186 12.41 -11.31 3.91
C ALA A 186 12.87 -10.41 5.06
N HIS A 187 11.95 -9.69 5.70
CA HIS A 187 12.24 -8.75 6.78
C HIS A 187 11.35 -9.05 7.98
N ASP A 188 11.94 -9.09 9.17
CA ASP A 188 11.23 -9.20 10.44
C ASP A 188 10.88 -7.80 11.00
N GLN A 189 9.83 -7.72 11.80
CA GLN A 189 9.49 -6.52 12.56
C GLN A 189 10.45 -6.35 13.75
N VAL A 190 11.13 -5.21 13.80
CA VAL A 190 12.09 -4.92 14.89
C VAL A 190 11.38 -4.94 16.23
N GLY A 191 11.91 -5.72 17.19
CA GLY A 191 11.33 -5.87 18.53
C GLY A 191 10.25 -6.96 18.64
N PHE A 192 9.87 -7.61 17.54
CA PHE A 192 8.90 -8.70 17.53
C PHE A 192 9.54 -9.96 16.96
N LYS A 193 9.53 -11.04 17.73
CA LYS A 193 10.11 -12.31 17.31
C LYS A 193 9.14 -13.05 16.38
N ASP A 194 9.68 -13.68 15.34
CA ASP A 194 8.94 -14.56 14.41
C ASP A 194 7.73 -13.84 13.75
N LEU A 195 7.87 -12.54 13.50
CA LEU A 195 6.83 -11.71 12.90
C LEU A 195 7.37 -10.94 11.70
N ASP A 196 7.00 -11.39 10.52
CA ASP A 196 7.37 -10.76 9.26
C ASP A 196 6.78 -9.34 9.13
N LEU A 197 7.55 -8.49 8.47
CA LEU A 197 7.07 -7.21 7.93
C LEU A 197 6.24 -7.47 6.67
N GLN A 198 4.99 -7.00 6.67
CA GLN A 198 4.11 -7.06 5.51
C GLN A 198 3.48 -5.70 5.22
N VAL A 199 3.79 -5.15 4.06
CA VAL A 199 3.29 -3.84 3.62
C VAL A 199 1.93 -3.95 2.90
N HIS A 200 1.57 -5.13 2.41
CA HIS A 200 0.26 -5.39 1.79
C HIS A 200 -0.84 -5.64 2.81
N ASN A 201 -2.09 -5.55 2.35
CA ASN A 201 -3.30 -5.86 3.14
C ASN A 201 -3.42 -5.06 4.45
N SER A 202 -2.77 -3.90 4.51
CA SER A 202 -2.76 -3.01 5.66
C SER A 202 -2.73 -1.55 5.21
N TRP A 203 -2.81 -0.64 6.18
CA TRP A 203 -2.67 0.81 5.94
C TRP A 203 -1.29 1.24 5.41
N LEU A 204 -0.29 0.35 5.42
CA LEU A 204 1.07 0.63 4.94
C LEU A 204 1.15 0.58 3.42
N PHE A 205 0.15 -0.03 2.77
CA PHE A 205 0.12 -0.25 1.33
C PHE A 205 0.40 1.04 0.55
N PHE A 206 -0.41 2.08 0.75
CA PHE A 206 -0.26 3.33 0.01
C PHE A 206 1.04 4.10 0.32
N PRO A 207 1.42 4.34 1.60
CA PRO A 207 2.64 5.09 1.89
C PRO A 207 3.90 4.34 1.43
N PHE A 208 3.97 3.02 1.59
CA PHE A 208 5.11 2.22 1.10
C PHE A 208 5.29 2.37 -0.41
N HIS A 209 4.25 2.08 -1.20
CA HIS A 209 4.34 2.16 -2.66
C HIS A 209 4.57 3.59 -3.16
N ARG A 210 4.06 4.61 -2.45
CA ARG A 210 4.37 6.01 -2.75
C ARG A 210 5.86 6.30 -2.62
N TRP A 211 6.49 5.89 -1.52
CA TRP A 211 7.92 6.09 -1.30
C TRP A 211 8.78 5.24 -2.25
N TYR A 212 8.38 4.01 -2.50
CA TYR A 212 9.04 3.13 -3.47
C TYR A 212 9.10 3.78 -4.85
N LEU A 213 7.95 4.21 -5.38
CA LEU A 213 7.89 4.90 -6.68
C LEU A 213 8.53 6.29 -6.67
N TYR A 214 8.54 6.98 -5.54
CA TYR A 214 9.22 8.27 -5.40
C TYR A 214 10.73 8.12 -5.65
N PHE A 215 11.38 7.14 -5.03
CA PHE A 215 12.81 6.90 -5.26
C PHE A 215 13.07 6.32 -6.64
N TYR A 216 12.25 5.35 -7.09
CA TYR A 216 12.37 4.75 -8.41
C TYR A 216 12.33 5.81 -9.54
N GLU A 217 11.39 6.75 -9.49
CA GLU A 217 11.30 7.86 -10.45
C GLU A 217 12.53 8.78 -10.42
N ARG A 218 13.08 9.06 -9.24
CA ARG A 218 14.27 9.91 -9.09
C ARG A 218 15.52 9.22 -9.61
N ILE A 219 15.65 7.91 -9.40
CA ILE A 219 16.74 7.10 -9.94
C ILE A 219 16.69 7.15 -11.48
N LEU A 220 15.55 6.86 -12.08
CA LEU A 220 15.39 6.91 -13.54
C LEU A 220 15.78 8.28 -14.12
N GLY A 221 15.25 9.37 -13.55
CA GLY A 221 15.61 10.72 -13.99
C GLY A 221 17.10 11.01 -13.83
N LYS A 222 17.73 10.54 -12.74
CA LYS A 222 19.17 10.72 -12.51
C LYS A 222 20.02 9.93 -13.52
N LEU A 223 19.59 8.74 -13.94
CA LEU A 223 20.34 7.91 -14.90
C LEU A 223 20.42 8.55 -16.29
N ILE A 224 19.45 9.38 -16.67
CA ILE A 224 19.40 10.08 -17.97
C ILE A 224 19.64 11.59 -17.85
N ASP A 225 20.07 12.06 -16.68
CA ASP A 225 20.28 13.48 -16.37
C ASP A 225 19.06 14.39 -16.67
N ASP A 226 17.84 13.86 -16.52
CA ASP A 226 16.58 14.59 -16.65
C ASP A 226 15.97 14.83 -15.25
N PRO A 227 16.17 16.02 -14.64
CA PRO A 227 15.61 16.32 -13.33
C PRO A 227 14.08 16.41 -13.34
N THR A 228 13.47 16.55 -14.52
CA THR A 228 12.02 16.66 -14.75
C THR A 228 11.37 15.34 -15.13
N PHE A 229 12.15 14.27 -15.30
CA PHE A 229 11.61 12.94 -15.57
C PHE A 229 10.59 12.54 -14.51
N SER A 230 9.45 12.06 -14.97
CA SER A 230 8.34 11.56 -14.17
C SER A 230 7.97 10.18 -14.66
N LEU A 231 7.49 9.29 -13.80
CA LEU A 231 6.97 8.00 -14.26
C LEU A 231 5.65 8.18 -15.02
N PRO A 232 5.39 7.44 -16.10
CA PRO A 232 4.04 7.37 -16.64
C PRO A 232 3.16 6.53 -15.70
N PHE A 233 1.86 6.77 -15.72
CA PHE A 233 0.89 5.92 -15.02
C PHE A 233 -0.04 5.23 -16.02
N TRP A 234 -0.38 3.97 -15.73
CA TRP A 234 -1.40 3.26 -16.48
C TRP A 234 -2.78 3.76 -16.05
N ASN A 235 -3.45 4.49 -16.95
CA ASN A 235 -4.74 5.17 -16.71
C ASN A 235 -5.93 4.22 -16.95
N TRP A 236 -5.94 3.07 -16.29
CA TRP A 236 -6.91 1.99 -16.50
C TRP A 236 -8.32 2.30 -15.98
N ASP A 237 -8.48 3.36 -15.19
CA ASP A 237 -9.77 3.91 -14.76
C ASP A 237 -10.46 4.73 -15.87
N ASN A 238 -9.73 5.07 -16.94
CA ASN A 238 -10.27 5.77 -18.11
C ASN A 238 -10.46 4.81 -19.29
N PRO A 239 -11.59 4.86 -20.02
CA PRO A 239 -11.82 3.99 -21.18
C PRO A 239 -10.70 3.96 -22.22
N LYS A 240 -10.01 5.08 -22.46
CA LYS A 240 -8.90 5.16 -23.43
C LYS A 240 -7.59 4.57 -22.91
N GLY A 241 -7.48 4.33 -21.60
CA GLY A 241 -6.31 3.75 -20.95
C GLY A 241 -6.56 2.39 -20.32
N MET A 242 -7.75 1.79 -20.48
CA MET A 242 -8.08 0.46 -19.95
C MET A 242 -7.26 -0.67 -20.57
N GLN A 243 -6.86 -0.52 -21.83
CA GLN A 243 -5.99 -1.48 -22.50
C GLN A 243 -4.55 -1.34 -22.02
N MET A 244 -3.81 -2.44 -22.08
CA MET A 244 -2.37 -2.43 -21.80
C MET A 244 -1.68 -1.41 -22.72
N PRO A 245 -0.89 -0.45 -22.19
CA PRO A 245 -0.27 0.56 -23.03
C PRO A 245 0.75 -0.06 -24.00
N LYS A 246 0.59 0.21 -25.30
CA LYS A 246 1.45 -0.31 -26.39
C LYS A 246 2.95 -0.02 -26.22
N ILE A 247 3.32 0.94 -25.39
CA ILE A 247 4.73 1.24 -25.08
C ILE A 247 5.42 0.08 -24.35
N PHE A 248 4.65 -0.77 -23.67
CA PHE A 248 5.17 -1.93 -22.96
C PHE A 248 5.20 -3.18 -23.84
N ASP A 249 4.48 -3.22 -24.96
CA ASP A 249 4.27 -4.41 -25.79
C ASP A 249 5.09 -4.37 -27.09
N GLN A 250 6.38 -4.09 -26.97
CA GLN A 250 7.32 -4.05 -28.10
C GLN A 250 8.53 -4.89 -27.76
N THR A 251 8.68 -6.07 -28.38
CA THR A 251 9.69 -7.08 -28.01
C THR A 251 11.14 -6.57 -27.98
N GLY A 252 11.48 -5.57 -28.82
CA GLY A 252 12.80 -4.93 -28.82
C GLY A 252 12.99 -3.79 -27.81
N SER A 253 11.93 -3.38 -27.13
CA SER A 253 11.97 -2.28 -26.16
C SER A 253 12.50 -2.77 -24.80
N PRO A 254 13.32 -1.96 -24.09
CA PRO A 254 13.69 -2.28 -22.70
C PRO A 254 12.49 -2.26 -21.74
N LEU A 255 11.33 -1.74 -22.14
CA LEU A 255 10.08 -1.74 -21.38
C LEU A 255 9.29 -3.06 -21.50
N TYR A 256 9.69 -3.94 -22.41
CA TYR A 256 9.04 -5.21 -22.63
C TYR A 256 9.38 -6.23 -21.54
N ASN A 257 8.40 -7.08 -21.23
CA ASN A 257 8.55 -8.23 -20.37
C ASN A 257 7.77 -9.39 -20.99
N VAL A 258 8.46 -10.50 -21.23
CA VAL A 258 7.90 -11.73 -21.84
C VAL A 258 6.96 -12.48 -20.89
N ASN A 259 7.11 -12.28 -19.58
CA ASN A 259 6.34 -12.96 -18.54
C ASN A 259 4.98 -12.27 -18.31
N ARG A 260 4.23 -12.08 -19.39
CA ARG A 260 2.87 -11.53 -19.38
C ARG A 260 1.90 -12.51 -19.99
N ASP A 261 0.64 -12.45 -19.57
CA ASP A 261 -0.43 -13.27 -20.14
C ASP A 261 -0.72 -12.83 -21.58
N GLN A 262 -0.37 -13.69 -22.54
CA GLN A 262 -0.51 -13.45 -23.97
C GLN A 262 -1.97 -13.57 -24.45
N THR A 263 -2.89 -14.01 -23.59
CA THR A 263 -4.30 -14.21 -23.94
C THR A 263 -5.15 -12.95 -23.74
N ILE A 264 -4.63 -11.94 -23.03
CA ILE A 264 -5.38 -10.72 -22.67
C ILE A 264 -5.69 -9.83 -23.89
N ASP A 265 -4.86 -9.85 -24.94
CA ASP A 265 -5.09 -9.07 -26.17
C ASP A 265 -6.23 -9.61 -27.04
N LEU A 266 -6.76 -10.80 -26.72
CA LEU A 266 -7.81 -11.46 -27.50
C LEU A 266 -9.22 -11.24 -26.92
N LEU A 267 -9.35 -10.56 -25.77
CA LEU A 267 -10.67 -10.36 -25.16
C LEU A 267 -11.35 -9.09 -25.72
N PRO A 268 -12.56 -9.20 -26.30
CA PRO A 268 -13.31 -8.04 -26.73
C PRO A 268 -13.58 -7.12 -25.53
N SER A 269 -13.61 -5.81 -25.80
CA SER A 269 -13.75 -4.72 -24.82
C SER A 269 -14.94 -4.84 -23.86
N SER A 270 -15.88 -5.76 -24.10
CA SER A 270 -17.04 -6.06 -23.26
C SER A 270 -16.74 -6.98 -22.05
N ILE A 271 -15.58 -7.63 -21.97
CA ILE A 271 -15.26 -8.61 -20.91
C ILE A 271 -14.34 -8.03 -19.81
N LEU A 272 -13.73 -6.86 -20.02
CA LEU A 272 -12.77 -6.23 -19.08
C LEU A 272 -13.38 -5.70 -17.76
N ALA A 273 -14.67 -5.97 -17.48
CA ALA A 273 -15.39 -5.44 -16.32
C ALA A 273 -15.26 -6.26 -15.02
N TYR A 274 -14.50 -7.37 -14.98
CA TYR A 274 -14.27 -8.16 -13.76
C TYR A 274 -12.81 -8.63 -13.64
N PRO A 275 -12.27 -8.84 -12.42
CA PRO A 275 -10.86 -8.65 -12.11
C PRO A 275 -10.02 -9.88 -12.51
N VAL A 276 -9.74 -10.00 -13.80
CA VAL A 276 -8.74 -10.94 -14.32
C VAL A 276 -7.32 -10.35 -14.19
N LEU A 277 -7.21 -9.03 -13.96
CA LEU A 277 -5.94 -8.31 -13.85
C LEU A 277 -5.15 -8.55 -12.55
N ALA A 278 -5.69 -9.30 -11.58
CA ALA A 278 -5.11 -9.42 -10.24
C ALA A 278 -4.27 -10.69 -9.98
N LYS A 279 -4.20 -11.64 -10.93
CA LYS A 279 -3.66 -12.98 -10.64
C LYS A 279 -2.17 -13.20 -10.90
N ASN A 280 -1.45 -12.28 -11.52
CA ASN A 280 0.00 -12.46 -11.75
C ASN A 280 0.72 -11.11 -11.64
N TYR A 281 0.84 -10.61 -10.41
CA TYR A 281 1.66 -9.43 -10.14
C TYR A 281 3.15 -9.80 -10.05
N ARG A 282 3.74 -10.16 -11.19
CA ARG A 282 5.16 -9.90 -11.46
C ARG A 282 5.23 -8.61 -12.28
N TRP A 283 4.98 -7.49 -11.60
CA TRP A 283 5.13 -6.15 -12.21
C TRP A 283 6.60 -5.71 -12.25
N TRP A 284 7.54 -6.58 -12.61
CA TRP A 284 8.93 -6.22 -12.94
C TRP A 284 9.46 -7.20 -13.99
#